data_AF-A0A059LPX7-F1
#
_entry.id   AF-A0A059LPX7-F1
#
_cell.length_a   1.000
_cell.length_b   1.000
_cell.length_c   1.000
_cell.angle_alpha   90.00
_cell.angle_beta   90.00
_cell.angle_gamma   90.00
#
_symmetry.space_group_name_H-M   'P 1'
#
loop_
_entity.id
_entity.type
_entity.pdbx_description
1 polymer ?
#
loop_
_entity_poly.entity_id
_entity_poly.type
_entity_poly.pdbx_seq_one_letter_code
_entity_poly.pdbx_strand_id
1 'polypeptide(L)'
;MMENEDPCTRPSEVQPKLRQGRRLRALSEGFNKSVKYALRGVGPDRFASTFPGMPSDVLDVLYDGYRQALHGARVHTEGEFDAVCEETQLSDKLHAIEELCESHLTAQSKNSAAATRALRASLLTVKKAEAEELRRLLEAARARRAELEAELESARAEVASQAAALRPLAEPVEAL
;
A
#
# COMPACT_ATOMS: atom_id res chain seq x y z
N MET A 1 6.62 -32.24 -69.18
CA MET A 1 5.92 -31.26 -68.31
C MET A 1 6.45 -31.53 -66.91
N MET A 2 7.32 -30.64 -66.40
CA MET A 2 7.92 -30.75 -65.07
C MET A 2 7.04 -29.96 -64.10
N GLU A 3 6.54 -30.63 -63.08
CA GLU A 3 5.92 -29.99 -61.91
C GLU A 3 7.06 -29.55 -60.99
N ASN A 4 7.26 -28.23 -60.89
CA ASN A 4 8.10 -27.61 -59.86
C ASN A 4 7.19 -27.31 -58.67
N GLU A 5 7.33 -28.07 -57.59
CA GLU A 5 6.81 -27.67 -56.28
C GLU A 5 7.92 -26.89 -55.54
N ASP A 6 7.66 -25.61 -55.28
CA ASP A 6 8.50 -24.76 -54.46
C ASP A 6 8.34 -25.14 -52.97
N PRO A 7 9.42 -25.52 -52.26
CA PRO A 7 9.34 -25.87 -50.85
C PRO A 7 9.58 -24.65 -49.95
N CYS A 8 8.86 -24.62 -48.82
CA CYS A 8 9.16 -23.83 -47.62
C CYS A 8 8.97 -22.31 -47.70
N THR A 9 7.72 -21.86 -47.60
CA THR A 9 7.44 -20.59 -46.90
C THR A 9 7.41 -20.90 -45.39
N ARG A 10 8.52 -20.68 -44.68
CA ARG A 10 8.50 -20.71 -43.20
C ARG A 10 7.61 -19.56 -42.71
N PRO A 11 6.64 -19.79 -41.82
CA PRO A 11 6.00 -18.68 -41.13
C PRO A 11 7.06 -17.95 -40.33
N SER A 12 7.26 -16.66 -40.65
CA SER A 12 8.06 -15.75 -39.85
C SER A 12 7.41 -15.70 -38.47
N GLU A 13 8.05 -16.37 -37.50
CA GLU A 13 7.76 -16.18 -36.08
C GLU A 13 8.05 -14.72 -35.75
N VAL A 14 7.00 -13.90 -35.78
CA VAL A 14 7.03 -12.56 -35.21
C VAL A 14 7.18 -12.75 -33.71
N GLN A 15 8.42 -12.80 -33.24
CA GLN A 15 8.72 -12.77 -31.82
C GLN A 15 7.99 -11.55 -31.24
N PRO A 16 7.13 -11.74 -30.21
CA PRO A 16 6.48 -10.62 -29.58
C PRO A 16 7.57 -9.73 -29.02
N LYS A 17 7.70 -8.50 -29.52
CA LYS A 17 8.54 -7.47 -28.91
C LYS A 17 8.10 -7.38 -27.44
N LEU A 18 8.87 -7.98 -26.56
CA LEU A 18 8.71 -7.88 -25.11
C LEU A 18 8.59 -6.39 -24.82
N ARG A 19 7.40 -5.96 -24.41
CA ARG A 19 7.18 -4.57 -24.03
C ARG A 19 8.14 -4.31 -22.88
N GLN A 20 9.20 -3.53 -23.10
CA GLN A 20 10.16 -3.19 -22.07
C GLN A 20 9.41 -2.74 -20.80
N GLY A 21 9.64 -3.46 -19.70
CA GLY A 21 9.02 -3.18 -18.40
C GLY A 21 9.33 -1.76 -17.92
N ARG A 22 8.50 -1.22 -17.02
CA ARG A 22 8.64 0.18 -16.56
C ARG A 22 9.98 0.41 -15.88
N ARG A 23 10.45 -0.56 -15.10
CA ARG A 23 11.75 -0.56 -14.41
C ARG A 23 12.92 -0.56 -15.37
N LEU A 24 12.87 -1.36 -16.44
CA LEU A 24 13.94 -1.38 -17.43
C LEU A 24 14.04 -0.02 -18.14
N ARG A 25 12.90 0.56 -18.53
CA ARG A 25 12.87 1.92 -19.11
C ARG A 25 13.47 2.96 -18.16
N ALA A 26 13.09 2.92 -16.88
CA ALA A 26 13.62 3.84 -15.88
C ALA A 26 15.14 3.67 -15.68
N LEU A 27 15.63 2.42 -15.71
CA LEU A 27 17.06 2.12 -15.65
C LEU A 27 17.80 2.69 -16.86
N SER A 28 17.32 2.42 -18.08
CA SER A 28 17.90 2.94 -19.32
C SER A 28 17.91 4.47 -19.33
N GLU A 29 16.84 5.11 -18.88
CA GLU A 29 16.78 6.58 -18.78
C GLU A 29 17.80 7.13 -17.78
N GLY A 30 17.94 6.50 -16.61
CA GLY A 30 18.92 6.87 -15.60
C GLY A 30 20.36 6.70 -16.09
N PHE A 31 20.63 5.60 -16.78
CA PHE A 31 21.93 5.31 -17.39
C PHE A 31 22.27 6.35 -18.46
N ASN A 32 21.38 6.59 -19.43
CA ASN A 32 21.58 7.55 -20.51
C ASN A 32 21.80 8.98 -19.99
N LYS A 33 21.08 9.39 -18.95
CA LYS A 33 21.33 10.68 -18.28
C LYS A 33 22.73 10.71 -17.67
N SER A 34 23.13 9.65 -16.99
CA SER A 34 24.45 9.57 -16.33
C SER A 34 25.60 9.65 -17.34
N VAL A 35 25.52 8.89 -18.44
CA VAL A 35 26.49 8.94 -19.54
C VAL A 35 26.55 10.33 -20.16
N LYS A 36 25.39 10.95 -20.42
CA LYS A 36 25.32 12.32 -20.95
C LYS A 36 26.00 13.35 -20.06
N TYR A 37 25.88 13.23 -18.73
CA TYR A 37 26.54 14.14 -17.80
C TYR A 37 28.03 13.84 -17.64
N ALA A 38 28.41 12.56 -17.58
CA ALA A 38 29.80 12.14 -17.42
C ALA A 38 30.65 12.50 -18.63
N LEU A 39 30.11 12.31 -19.84
CA LEU A 39 30.79 12.60 -21.11
C LEU A 39 30.45 13.99 -21.66
N ARG A 40 30.04 14.91 -20.78
CA ARG A 40 29.75 16.29 -21.19
C ARG A 40 31.05 16.96 -21.66
N GLY A 41 31.10 17.28 -22.94
CA GLY A 41 32.25 17.95 -23.53
C GLY A 41 32.47 19.35 -22.97
N VAL A 42 33.73 19.78 -22.94
CA VAL A 42 34.11 21.18 -22.73
C VAL A 42 34.01 21.98 -24.02
N GLY A 43 33.68 23.27 -23.88
CA GLY A 43 33.68 24.20 -25.00
C GLY A 43 35.10 24.45 -25.54
N PRO A 44 35.22 24.96 -26.78
CA PRO A 44 36.50 25.16 -27.45
C PRO A 44 37.45 26.07 -26.66
N ASP A 45 36.95 27.16 -26.08
CA ASP A 45 37.78 28.09 -25.31
C ASP A 45 38.41 27.43 -24.07
N ARG A 46 37.61 26.64 -23.35
CA ARG A 46 38.07 25.91 -22.17
C ARG A 46 39.03 24.79 -22.56
N PHE A 47 38.79 24.15 -23.70
CA PHE A 47 39.69 23.15 -24.25
C PHE A 47 41.04 23.75 -24.66
N ALA A 48 41.04 24.89 -25.36
CA ALA A 48 42.25 25.60 -25.76
C ALA A 48 43.07 26.07 -24.55
N SER A 49 42.40 26.48 -23.46
CA SER A 49 43.08 26.88 -22.21
C SER A 49 43.93 25.77 -21.57
N THR A 50 43.64 24.50 -21.87
CA THR A 50 44.41 23.34 -21.41
C THR A 50 45.70 23.10 -22.20
N PHE A 51 45.88 23.76 -23.35
CA PHE A 51 47.00 23.57 -24.26
C PHE A 51 47.67 24.91 -24.61
N PRO A 52 48.24 25.62 -23.62
CA PRO A 52 48.85 26.93 -23.86
C PRO A 52 50.05 26.82 -24.81
N GLY A 53 50.11 27.71 -25.80
CA GLY A 53 51.21 27.78 -26.77
C GLY A 53 51.07 26.85 -27.97
N MET A 54 49.97 26.10 -28.09
CA MET A 54 49.69 25.29 -29.27
C MET A 54 49.13 26.18 -30.41
N PRO A 55 49.54 25.96 -31.68
CA PRO A 55 48.96 26.65 -32.84
C PRO A 55 47.46 26.38 -32.98
N SER A 56 46.71 27.39 -33.45
CA SER A 56 45.23 27.32 -33.56
C SER A 56 44.76 26.21 -34.49
N ASP A 57 45.46 26.02 -35.61
CA ASP A 57 45.19 24.98 -36.61
C ASP A 57 45.32 23.57 -36.02
N VAL A 58 46.32 23.34 -35.17
CA VAL A 58 46.51 22.06 -34.47
C VAL A 58 45.45 21.87 -33.39
N LEU A 59 45.07 22.95 -32.68
CA LEU A 59 44.02 22.91 -31.66
C LEU A 59 42.66 22.57 -32.23
N ASP A 60 42.31 23.09 -33.41
CA ASP A 60 41.04 22.80 -34.06
C ASP A 60 40.92 21.31 -34.41
N VAL A 61 41.97 20.73 -35.01
CA VAL A 61 42.04 19.29 -35.31
C VAL A 61 41.96 18.45 -34.04
N LEU A 62 42.65 18.87 -32.98
CA LEU A 62 42.63 18.16 -31.70
C LEU A 62 41.24 18.25 -31.02
N TYR A 63 40.56 19.38 -31.14
CA TYR A 63 39.22 19.56 -30.60
C TYR A 63 38.18 18.70 -31.35
N ASP A 64 38.31 18.58 -32.66
CA ASP A 64 37.48 17.68 -33.46
C ASP A 64 37.71 16.21 -33.05
N GLY A 65 38.97 15.81 -32.89
CA GLY A 65 39.33 14.49 -32.37
C GLY A 65 38.76 14.24 -30.97
N TYR A 66 38.82 15.22 -30.08
CA TYR A 66 38.21 15.17 -28.75
C TYR A 66 36.69 14.96 -28.82
N ARG A 67 35.99 15.72 -29.67
CA ARG A 67 34.54 15.57 -29.86
C ARG A 67 34.19 14.20 -30.42
N GLN A 68 34.97 13.70 -31.36
CA GLN A 68 34.78 12.38 -31.95
C GLN A 68 35.02 11.28 -30.92
N ALA A 69 36.06 11.40 -30.08
CA ALA A 69 36.32 10.48 -28.99
C ALA A 69 35.18 10.45 -27.97
N LEU A 70 34.65 11.62 -27.58
CA LEU A 70 33.48 11.69 -26.70
C LEU A 70 32.24 11.05 -27.31
N HIS A 71 31.98 11.30 -28.59
CA HIS A 71 30.85 10.70 -29.28
C HIS A 71 30.99 9.17 -29.37
N GLY A 72 32.18 8.69 -29.75
CA GLY A 72 32.48 7.26 -29.81
C GLY A 72 32.35 6.58 -28.45
N ALA A 73 32.91 7.20 -27.40
CA ALA A 73 32.76 6.69 -26.03
C ALA A 73 31.29 6.62 -25.60
N ARG A 74 30.48 7.63 -25.96
CA ARG A 74 29.05 7.63 -25.64
C ARG A 74 28.31 6.50 -26.34
N VAL A 75 28.45 6.39 -27.67
CA VAL A 75 27.76 5.36 -28.46
C VAL A 75 28.18 3.96 -28.02
N HIS A 76 29.48 3.76 -27.77
CA HIS A 76 29.99 2.49 -27.29
C HIS A 76 29.43 2.14 -25.90
N THR A 77 29.45 3.08 -24.96
CA THR A 77 28.93 2.86 -23.60
C THR A 77 27.42 2.58 -23.59
N GLU A 78 26.65 3.29 -24.42
CA GLU A 78 25.20 3.03 -24.60
C GLU A 78 24.95 1.64 -25.22
N GLY A 79 25.76 1.24 -26.22
CA GLY A 79 25.67 -0.09 -26.82
C GLY A 79 26.07 -1.24 -25.87
N GLU A 80 27.12 -1.06 -25.08
CA GLU A 80 27.54 -2.05 -24.07
C GLU A 80 26.46 -2.24 -22.99
N PHE A 81 25.77 -1.17 -22.61
CA PHE A 81 24.64 -1.26 -21.68
C PHE A 81 23.52 -2.15 -22.24
N ASP A 82 23.15 -1.96 -23.50
CA ASP A 82 22.12 -2.77 -24.15
C ASP A 82 22.57 -4.24 -24.25
N ALA A 83 23.83 -4.49 -24.63
CA ALA A 83 24.40 -5.84 -24.70
C ALA A 83 24.40 -6.54 -23.33
N VAL A 84 24.79 -5.84 -22.26
CA VAL A 84 24.75 -6.38 -20.89
C VAL A 84 23.31 -6.65 -20.45
N CYS A 85 22.36 -5.79 -20.80
CA CYS A 85 20.94 -6.02 -20.48
C CYS A 85 20.40 -7.29 -21.15
N GLU A 86 20.79 -7.53 -22.40
CA GLU A 86 20.43 -8.74 -23.14
C GLU A 86 21.12 -9.99 -22.57
N GLU A 87 22.45 -9.97 -22.40
CA GLU A 87 23.24 -11.09 -21.89
C GLU A 87 22.77 -11.54 -20.51
N THR A 88 22.47 -10.57 -19.63
CA THR A 88 22.06 -10.87 -18.25
C THR A 88 20.58 -11.17 -18.11
N GLN A 89 19.80 -11.13 -19.20
CA GLN A 89 18.33 -11.24 -19.20
C GLN A 89 17.70 -10.26 -18.20
N LEU A 90 18.23 -9.04 -18.15
CA LEU A 90 17.86 -8.06 -17.14
C LEU A 90 16.38 -7.66 -17.26
N SER A 91 15.87 -7.62 -18.49
CA SER A 91 14.45 -7.38 -18.77
C SER A 91 13.55 -8.36 -18.02
N ASP A 92 13.84 -9.66 -18.10
CA ASP A 92 13.02 -10.71 -17.51
C ASP A 92 13.08 -10.67 -15.99
N LYS A 93 14.28 -10.45 -15.44
CA LYS A 93 14.49 -10.29 -13.99
C LYS A 93 13.74 -9.09 -13.44
N LEU A 94 13.81 -7.94 -14.12
CA LEU A 94 13.10 -6.74 -13.69
C LEU A 94 11.58 -6.90 -13.83
N HIS A 95 11.12 -7.60 -14.86
CA HIS A 95 9.70 -7.88 -15.04
C HIS A 95 9.16 -8.80 -13.92
N ALA A 96 9.89 -9.87 -13.59
CA ALA A 96 9.53 -10.75 -12.47
C ALA A 96 9.44 -9.97 -11.14
N ILE A 97 10.32 -8.99 -10.92
CA ILE A 97 10.25 -8.12 -9.73
C ILE A 97 9.00 -7.23 -9.75
N GLU A 98 8.59 -6.71 -10.93
CA GLU A 98 7.35 -5.94 -11.06
C GLU A 98 6.13 -6.79 -10.68
N GLU A 99 6.03 -8.01 -11.22
CA GLU A 99 4.94 -8.94 -10.92
C GLU A 99 4.92 -9.34 -9.43
N LEU A 100 6.08 -9.57 -8.82
CA LEU A 100 6.19 -9.84 -7.38
C LEU A 100 5.73 -8.65 -6.53
N CYS A 101 6.07 -7.42 -6.93
CA CYS A 101 5.62 -6.23 -6.22
C CYS A 101 4.10 -6.03 -6.34
N GLU A 102 3.54 -6.20 -7.53
CA GLU A 102 2.09 -6.06 -7.77
C GLU A 102 1.29 -7.15 -7.03
N SER A 103 1.78 -8.40 -7.05
CA SER A 103 1.15 -9.51 -6.30
C SER A 103 1.23 -9.31 -4.78
N HIS A 104 2.36 -8.81 -4.25
CA HIS A 104 2.50 -8.56 -2.81
C HIS A 104 1.58 -7.42 -2.33
N LEU A 105 1.46 -6.33 -3.10
CA LEU A 105 0.56 -5.21 -2.77
C LEU A 105 -0.91 -5.66 -2.73
N THR A 106 -1.32 -6.50 -3.69
CA THR A 106 -2.68 -7.05 -3.70
C THR A 106 -2.93 -8.05 -2.57
N ALA A 107 -1.95 -8.88 -2.21
CA ALA A 107 -2.04 -9.80 -1.08
C ALA A 107 -2.14 -9.08 0.27
N GLN A 108 -1.32 -8.05 0.49
CA GLN A 108 -1.34 -7.26 1.72
C GLN A 108 -2.67 -6.53 1.91
N SER A 109 -3.23 -5.98 0.83
CA SER A 109 -4.56 -5.34 0.84
C SER A 109 -5.68 -6.31 1.21
N LYS A 110 -5.67 -7.52 0.63
CA LYS A 110 -6.65 -8.58 0.94
C LYS A 110 -6.56 -9.04 2.40
N ASN A 111 -5.35 -9.23 2.92
CA ASN A 111 -5.12 -9.69 4.29
C ASN A 111 -5.55 -8.63 5.31
N SER A 112 -5.27 -7.36 5.06
CA SER A 112 -5.73 -6.25 5.92
C SER A 112 -7.25 -6.16 5.98
N ALA A 113 -7.93 -6.26 4.82
CA ALA A 113 -9.39 -6.24 4.75
C ALA A 113 -10.04 -7.47 5.40
N ALA A 114 -9.41 -8.64 5.34
CA ALA A 114 -9.87 -9.85 6.01
C ALA A 114 -9.73 -9.76 7.54
N ALA A 115 -8.56 -9.34 8.04
CA ALA A 115 -8.29 -9.17 9.46
C ALA A 115 -9.26 -8.16 10.12
N THR A 116 -9.51 -7.03 9.45
CA THR A 116 -10.44 -6.00 9.93
C THR A 116 -11.88 -6.51 10.00
N ARG A 117 -12.31 -7.32 9.04
CA ARG A 117 -13.66 -7.93 9.05
C ARG A 117 -13.81 -8.95 10.17
N ALA A 118 -12.81 -9.81 10.38
CA ALA A 118 -12.83 -10.81 11.45
C ALA A 118 -12.89 -10.15 12.85
N LEU A 119 -12.11 -9.08 13.06
CA LEU A 119 -12.14 -8.33 14.32
C LEU A 119 -13.52 -7.69 14.57
N ARG A 120 -14.12 -7.08 13.54
CA ARG A 120 -15.48 -6.50 13.66
C ARG A 120 -16.54 -7.55 13.97
N ALA A 121 -16.46 -8.72 13.33
CA ALA A 121 -17.40 -9.81 13.59
C ALA A 121 -17.29 -10.30 15.05
N SER A 122 -16.07 -10.49 15.56
CA SER A 122 -15.81 -10.88 16.95
C SER A 122 -16.29 -9.83 17.96
N LEU A 123 -16.02 -8.54 17.70
CA LEU A 123 -16.52 -7.47 18.57
C LEU A 123 -18.05 -7.42 18.60
N LEU A 124 -18.70 -7.67 17.47
CA LEU A 124 -20.16 -7.64 17.37
C LEU A 124 -20.81 -8.81 18.12
N THR A 125 -20.21 -10.00 18.13
CA THR A 125 -20.72 -11.12 18.92
C THR A 125 -20.58 -10.86 20.42
N VAL A 126 -19.42 -10.36 20.86
CA VAL A 126 -19.19 -9.99 22.27
C VAL A 126 -20.17 -8.92 22.72
N LYS A 127 -20.38 -7.87 21.91
CA LYS A 127 -21.30 -6.79 22.26
C LYS A 127 -22.77 -7.22 22.31
N LYS A 128 -23.17 -8.20 21.50
CA LYS A 128 -24.51 -8.80 21.58
C LYS A 128 -24.72 -9.55 22.89
N ALA A 129 -23.76 -10.40 23.27
CA ALA A 129 -23.82 -11.13 24.53
C ALA A 129 -23.85 -10.19 25.75
N GLU A 130 -23.03 -9.13 25.73
CA GLU A 130 -23.03 -8.09 26.76
C GLU A 130 -24.40 -7.39 26.86
N ALA A 131 -25.00 -7.04 25.72
CA ALA A 131 -26.34 -6.42 25.70
C ALA A 131 -27.43 -7.36 26.24
N GLU A 132 -27.33 -8.66 25.97
CA GLU A 132 -28.26 -9.66 26.50
C GLU A 132 -28.13 -9.81 28.02
N GLU A 133 -26.91 -9.88 28.56
CA GLU A 133 -26.72 -9.97 30.01
C GLU A 133 -27.18 -8.69 30.71
N LEU A 134 -26.89 -7.51 30.15
CA LEU A 134 -27.37 -6.24 30.71
C LEU A 134 -28.89 -6.17 30.72
N ARG A 135 -29.57 -6.67 29.68
CA ARG A 135 -31.04 -6.78 29.67
C ARG A 135 -31.53 -7.72 30.77
N ARG A 136 -30.89 -8.87 30.95
CA ARG A 136 -31.26 -9.84 31.98
C ARG A 136 -31.14 -9.25 33.39
N LEU A 137 -30.04 -8.57 33.67
CA LEU A 137 -29.81 -7.89 34.94
C LEU A 137 -30.83 -6.77 35.18
N LEU A 138 -31.16 -6.02 34.15
CA LEU A 138 -32.14 -4.94 34.24
C LEU A 138 -33.55 -5.46 34.52
N GLU A 139 -33.97 -6.56 33.90
CA GLU A 139 -35.25 -7.20 34.21
C GLU A 139 -35.27 -7.79 35.63
N ALA A 140 -34.20 -8.41 36.09
CA ALA A 140 -34.08 -8.89 37.47
C ALA A 140 -34.18 -7.74 38.49
N ALA A 141 -33.52 -6.60 38.21
CA ALA A 141 -33.59 -5.42 39.06
C ALA A 141 -35.01 -4.82 39.09
N ARG A 142 -35.72 -4.80 37.95
CA ARG A 142 -37.12 -4.35 37.88
C ARG A 142 -38.05 -5.25 38.69
N ALA A 143 -37.90 -6.56 38.58
CA ALA A 143 -38.68 -7.53 39.37
C ALA A 143 -38.45 -7.33 40.87
N ARG A 144 -37.18 -7.21 41.30
CA ARG A 144 -36.85 -6.96 42.71
C ARG A 144 -37.40 -5.63 43.22
N ARG A 145 -37.40 -4.59 42.38
CA ARG A 145 -38.01 -3.30 42.74
C ARG A 145 -39.51 -3.45 42.96
N ALA A 146 -40.21 -4.17 42.09
CA ALA A 146 -41.65 -4.40 42.22
C ALA A 146 -42.00 -5.19 43.50
N GLU A 147 -41.19 -6.19 43.87
CA GLU A 147 -41.33 -6.93 45.13
C GLU A 147 -41.19 -5.98 46.34
N LEU A 148 -40.13 -5.17 46.37
CA LEU A 148 -39.87 -4.23 47.46
C LEU A 148 -40.96 -3.14 47.54
N GLU A 149 -41.48 -2.66 46.41
CA GLU A 149 -42.61 -1.74 46.37
C GLU A 149 -43.87 -2.37 46.98
N ALA A 150 -44.15 -3.65 46.68
CA ALA A 150 -45.27 -4.38 47.27
C ALA A 150 -45.10 -4.62 48.78
N GLU A 151 -43.90 -4.99 49.23
CA GLU A 151 -43.57 -5.12 50.66
C GLU A 151 -43.78 -3.80 51.40
N LEU A 152 -43.36 -2.68 50.80
CA LEU A 152 -43.49 -1.34 51.36
C LEU A 152 -44.95 -0.93 51.49
N GLU A 153 -45.77 -1.18 50.46
CA GLU A 153 -47.21 -0.90 50.51
C GLU A 153 -47.93 -1.77 51.55
N SER A 154 -47.57 -3.05 51.68
CA SER A 154 -48.10 -3.91 52.75
C SER A 154 -47.75 -3.37 54.14
N ALA A 155 -46.48 -2.99 54.36
CA ALA A 155 -46.04 -2.42 55.63
C ALA A 155 -46.75 -1.09 55.95
N ARG A 156 -46.98 -0.23 54.94
CA ARG A 156 -47.77 1.00 55.10
C ARG A 156 -49.21 0.70 55.51
N ALA A 157 -49.85 -0.29 54.89
CA ALA A 157 -51.21 -0.69 55.22
C ALA A 157 -51.29 -1.26 56.65
N GLU A 158 -50.32 -2.08 57.06
CA GLU A 158 -50.21 -2.60 58.43
C GLU A 158 -50.07 -1.47 59.45
N VAL A 159 -49.14 -0.53 59.24
CA VAL A 159 -48.95 0.64 60.11
C VAL A 159 -50.22 1.48 60.20
N ALA A 160 -50.90 1.73 59.07
CA ALA A 160 -52.15 2.47 59.05
C ALA A 160 -53.26 1.75 59.85
N SER A 161 -53.35 0.41 59.72
CA SER A 161 -54.32 -0.40 60.47
C SER A 161 -54.04 -0.41 61.97
N GLN A 162 -52.77 -0.52 62.38
CA GLN A 162 -52.36 -0.47 63.78
C GLN A 162 -52.62 0.92 64.37
N ALA A 163 -52.29 1.99 63.65
CA ALA A 163 -52.58 3.35 64.06
C ALA A 163 -54.10 3.59 64.23
N ALA A 164 -54.92 3.06 63.32
CA ALA A 164 -56.37 3.12 63.44
C ALA A 164 -56.91 2.34 64.65
N ALA A 165 -56.34 1.16 64.95
CA ALA A 165 -56.71 0.35 66.10
C ALA A 165 -56.31 0.98 67.45
N LEU A 166 -55.19 1.73 67.49
CA LEU A 166 -54.73 2.44 68.69
C LEU A 166 -55.46 3.78 68.92
N ARG A 167 -56.06 4.37 67.88
CA ARG A 167 -56.82 5.63 67.95
C ARG A 167 -57.92 5.67 69.03
N PRO A 168 -58.82 4.66 69.16
CA PRO A 168 -59.83 4.65 70.22
C PRO A 168 -59.26 4.42 71.63
N LEU A 169 -58.02 3.93 71.75
CA LEU A 169 -57.32 3.80 73.04
C LEU A 169 -56.59 5.10 73.45
N ALA A 170 -56.40 6.03 72.52
CA ALA A 170 -55.83 7.34 72.78
C ALA A 170 -56.91 8.37 73.20
N GLU A 171 -58.16 8.22 72.74
CA GLU A 171 -59.27 9.13 73.10
C GLU A 171 -59.67 9.18 74.60
N PRO A 172 -59.41 8.17 75.47
CA PRO A 172 -59.64 8.33 76.91
C PRO A 172 -58.53 9.10 77.64
N VAL A 173 -57.39 9.41 76.99
CA VAL A 173 -56.22 10.04 77.65
C VAL A 173 -56.22 11.56 77.51
N GLU A 174 -56.98 12.14 76.56
CA GLU A 174 -57.11 13.61 76.42
C GLU A 174 -58.28 14.22 77.22
N ALA A 175 -59.06 13.40 77.95
CA ALA A 175 -60.21 13.84 78.76
C ALA A 175 -59.96 13.81 80.28
N LEU A 176 -58.69 13.74 80.72
CA LEU A 176 -58.24 13.89 82.11
C LEU A 176 -57.15 14.97 82.18
#